data_AF-A0A7Y1ZXQ3-F1
#
_entry.id   AF-A0A7Y1ZXQ3-F1
#
_cell.length_a   1.000
_cell.length_b   1.000
_cell.length_c   1.000
_cell.angle_alpha   90.00
_cell.angle_beta   90.00
_cell.angle_gamma   90.00
#
_symmetry.space_group_name_H-M   'P 1'
#
loop_
_entity.id
_entity.type
_entity.pdbx_description
1 polymer ?
#
loop_
_entity_poly.entity_id
_entity_poly.type
_entity_poly.pdbx_seq_one_letter_code
_entity_poly.pdbx_strand_id
1 'polypeptide(L)' 'MNDRTRVEELLGRPPRGDFDVVVRDADGDPVVVRNAPLLDDGTPMPTRYYLVGAHLVRAVSRLEAAGGVRRAEAAIAPA' A
#
# COMPACT_ATOMS: atom_id res chain seq x y z
N MET A 1 16.98 -10.54 2.77
CA MET A 1 16.60 -9.19 3.24
C MET A 1 15.38 -9.34 4.14
N ASN A 2 15.32 -8.63 5.27
CA ASN A 2 14.15 -8.67 6.15
C ASN A 2 13.01 -7.86 5.51
N ASP A 3 11.80 -8.40 5.47
CA ASP A 3 10.62 -7.70 4.92
C ASP A 3 10.43 -6.32 5.54
N ARG A 4 10.72 -6.16 6.83
CA ARG A 4 10.64 -4.86 7.52
C ARG A 4 11.57 -3.83 6.90
N THR A 5 12.84 -4.21 6.68
CA THR A 5 13.83 -3.33 6.03
C THR A 5 13.41 -3.00 4.60
N ARG A 6 12.94 -3.99 3.84
CA ARG A 6 12.54 -3.75 2.45
C ARG A 6 11.31 -2.86 2.34
N VAL A 7 10.32 -3.06 3.20
CA VAL A 7 9.11 -2.22 3.24
C VAL A 7 9.45 -0.79 3.69
N GLU A 8 10.39 -0.61 4.62
CA GLU A 8 10.88 0.72 5.00
C GLU A 8 11.50 1.48 3.81
N GLU A 9 12.33 0.81 3.01
CA GLU A 9 12.88 1.39 1.76
C GLU A 9 11.79 1.79 0.77
N LEU A 10 10.79 0.92 0.58
CA LEU A 10 9.67 1.16 -0.34
C LEU A 10 8.76 2.31 0.13
N LEU A 11 8.53 2.43 1.44
CA LEU A 11 7.74 3.50 2.05
C LEU A 11 8.51 4.82 2.15
N GLY A 12 9.86 4.78 2.15
CA GLY A 12 10.72 5.93 2.45
C GLY A 12 10.66 6.39 3.90
N ARG A 13 10.09 5.57 4.80
CA ARG A 13 9.94 5.84 6.24
C ARG A 13 9.74 4.53 7.01
N PRO A 14 10.10 4.47 8.30
CA PRO A 14 9.87 3.28 9.12
C PRO A 14 8.37 2.99 9.26
N PRO A 15 7.94 1.72 9.14
CA PRO A 15 6.58 1.30 9.48
C PRO A 15 6.26 1.63 10.94
N ARG A 16 5.09 2.23 11.19
CA ARG A 16 4.61 2.66 12.52
C ARG A 16 3.77 1.60 13.25
N GLY A 17 3.83 0.37 12.80
CA GLY A 17 3.02 -0.73 13.29
C GLY A 17 3.42 -2.04 12.64
N ASP A 18 2.88 -3.13 13.18
CA ASP A 18 3.05 -4.46 12.60
C ASP A 18 2.30 -4.60 11.27
N PHE A 19 2.81 -5.46 10.41
CA PHE A 19 2.21 -5.75 9.12
C PHE A 19 2.63 -7.14 8.62
N ASP A 20 1.82 -7.67 7.70
CA ASP A 20 2.15 -8.84 6.89
C ASP A 20 2.38 -8.43 5.44
N VAL A 21 3.38 -8.99 4.76
CA VAL A 21 3.45 -8.93 3.29
C VAL A 21 2.46 -9.94 2.72
N VAL A 22 1.37 -9.46 2.11
CA VAL A 22 0.28 -10.31 1.61
C VAL A 22 0.29 -10.50 0.10
N VAL A 23 1.05 -9.67 -0.63
CA VAL A 23 1.29 -9.84 -2.07
C VAL A 23 2.77 -9.57 -2.36
N ARG A 24 3.36 -10.44 -3.18
CA ARG A 24 4.72 -10.30 -3.71
C ARG A 24 4.68 -10.35 -5.24
N ASP A 25 5.67 -9.75 -5.88
CA ASP A 25 5.87 -9.88 -7.33
C ASP A 25 6.63 -11.17 -7.70
N ALA A 26 6.97 -11.32 -8.99
CA ALA A 26 7.66 -12.51 -9.51
C ALA A 26 9.08 -12.67 -8.95
N ASP A 27 9.72 -11.59 -8.51
CA ASP A 27 11.04 -11.58 -7.91
C ASP A 27 10.98 -11.77 -6.39
N GLY A 28 9.77 -11.83 -5.82
CA GLY A 28 9.51 -11.97 -4.39
C GLY A 28 9.50 -10.65 -3.62
N ASP A 29 9.56 -9.50 -4.29
CA ASP A 29 9.57 -8.18 -3.66
C ASP A 29 8.17 -7.84 -3.10
N PRO A 30 8.05 -7.20 -1.92
CA PRO A 30 6.77 -6.82 -1.37
C PRO A 30 6.00 -5.86 -2.28
N VAL A 31 4.73 -6.18 -2.53
CA VAL A 31 3.83 -5.35 -3.33
C VAL A 31 2.73 -4.75 -2.48
N VAL A 32 2.06 -5.56 -1.65
CA VAL A 32 1.00 -5.11 -0.74
C VAL A 32 1.32 -5.59 0.66
N VAL A 33 1.24 -4.65 1.62
CA VAL A 33 1.25 -4.98 3.04
C VAL A 33 -0.16 -4.91 3.61
N ARG A 34 -0.45 -5.78 4.57
CA ARG A 34 -1.64 -5.73 5.41
C ARG A 34 -1.22 -5.24 6.78
N ASN A 35 -1.63 -4.03 7.13
CA ASN A 35 -1.30 -3.43 8.41
C ASN A 35 -2.14 -4.03 9.55
N ALA A 36 -1.54 -4.12 10.73
CA ALA A 36 -2.27 -4.29 11.98
C ALA A 36 -3.27 -3.14 12.19
N PRO A 37 -4.37 -3.36 12.93
CA PRO A 37 -5.39 -2.34 13.15
C PRO A 37 -4.92 -1.17 14.02
N LEU A 38 -3.81 -1.33 14.76
CA LEU A 38 -3.25 -0.33 15.66
C LEU A 38 -1.79 -0.04 15.29
N LEU A 39 -1.38 1.22 15.46
CA LEU A 39 0.02 1.64 15.46
C LEU A 39 0.72 1.22 16.76
N ASP A 40 2.04 1.34 16.79
CA ASP A 40 2.86 1.05 17.99
C ASP A 40 2.46 1.89 19.21
N ASP A 41 1.89 3.07 18.98
CA ASP A 41 1.38 3.99 20.02
C ASP A 41 -0.10 3.75 20.40
N GLY A 42 -0.74 2.72 19.82
CA GLY A 42 -2.15 2.39 20.05
C GLY A 42 -3.14 3.20 19.20
N THR A 43 -2.69 4.14 18.36
CA THR A 43 -3.57 4.87 17.44
C THR A 43 -4.18 3.92 16.40
N PRO A 44 -5.48 4.05 16.04
CA PRO A 44 -6.06 3.28 14.95
C PRO A 44 -5.35 3.51 13.60
N MET A 45 -4.97 2.43 12.92
CA MET A 45 -4.41 2.48 11.57
C MET A 45 -5.53 2.77 10.56
N PRO A 46 -5.47 3.87 9.79
CA PRO A 46 -6.55 4.24 8.87
C PRO A 46 -6.62 3.33 7.62
N THR A 47 -5.52 2.64 7.31
CA THR A 47 -5.38 1.90 6.04
C THR A 47 -4.97 0.45 6.29
N ARG A 48 -5.87 -0.49 6.01
CA ARG A 48 -5.61 -1.94 6.22
C ARG A 48 -4.71 -2.56 5.16
N TYR A 49 -4.82 -2.13 3.90
CA TYR A 49 -3.99 -2.64 2.79
C TYR A 49 -3.27 -1.47 2.13
N TYR A 50 -1.95 -1.55 2.05
CA TYR A 50 -1.12 -0.48 1.50
C TYR A 50 -0.26 -0.99 0.35
N LEU A 51 -0.33 -0.31 -0.80
CA LEU A 51 0.48 -0.62 -1.98
C LEU A 51 1.87 -0.01 -1.80
N VAL A 52 2.90 -0.86 -1.73
CA VAL A 52 4.30 -0.47 -1.53
C VAL A 52 5.19 -0.76 -2.74
N GLY A 53 4.77 -1.67 -3.63
CA GLY A 53 5.57 -2.09 -4.78
C GLY A 53 5.85 -0.92 -5.75
N ALA A 54 7.12 -0.54 -5.89
CA ALA A 54 7.52 0.70 -6.57
C ALA A 54 7.03 0.81 -8.02
N HIS A 55 7.03 -0.29 -8.78
CA HIS A 55 6.51 -0.31 -10.15
C HIS A 55 5.00 -0.05 -10.20
N LEU A 56 4.23 -0.71 -9.33
CA LEU A 56 2.78 -0.60 -9.29
C LEU A 56 2.32 0.74 -8.73
N VAL A 57 3.00 1.28 -7.72
CA VAL A 57 2.76 2.65 -7.24
C VAL A 57 2.86 3.64 -8.41
N ARG A 58 3.95 3.59 -9.20
CA ARG A 58 4.10 4.46 -10.39
C ARG A 58 3.02 4.24 -11.44
N ALA A 59 2.63 2.98 -11.68
CA ALA A 59 1.58 2.66 -12.65
C ALA A 59 0.22 3.22 -12.22
N VAL A 60 -0.14 3.03 -10.95
CA VAL A 60 -1.37 3.59 -10.35
C VAL A 60 -1.34 5.12 -10.40
N SER A 61 -0.23 5.77 -10.04
CA SER A 61 -0.12 7.23 -10.12
C SER A 61 -0.37 7.77 -11.54
N ARG A 62 0.07 7.05 -12.59
CA ARG A 62 -0.26 7.44 -13.98
C ARG A 62 -1.74 7.32 -14.28
N LEU A 63 -2.41 6.27 -13.80
CA LEU A 63 -3.86 6.10 -13.95
C LEU A 63 -4.62 7.20 -13.22
N GLU A 64 -4.21 7.53 -11.99
CA GLU A 64 -4.80 8.60 -11.19
C GLU A 64 -4.64 9.97 -11.86
N ALA A 65 -3.42 10.29 -12.34
CA ALA A 65 -3.15 11.53 -13.07
C ALA A 65 -3.99 11.65 -14.36
N ALA A 66 -4.28 10.53 -15.02
CA ALA A 66 -5.20 10.45 -16.16
C ALA A 66 -6.70 10.50 -15.77
N GLY A 67 -7.03 10.88 -14.53
CA GLY A 67 -8.42 10.97 -14.05
C GLY A 67 -9.04 9.62 -13.70
N GLY A 68 -8.24 8.59 -13.43
CA GLY A 68 -8.69 7.23 -13.10
C GLY A 68 -9.63 7.18 -11.89
N VAL A 69 -9.34 7.96 -10.84
CA VAL A 69 -10.19 8.01 -9.63
C VAL A 69 -11.60 8.49 -9.96
N ARG A 70 -11.73 9.64 -10.65
CA ARG A 70 -13.03 10.17 -11.06
C ARG A 70 -13.82 9.20 -11.94
N ARG A 71 -13.14 8.47 -12.83
CA ARG A 71 -13.78 7.45 -13.68
C ARG A 71 -14.24 6.26 -12.86
N ALA A 72 -13.45 5.81 -11.89
CA ALA A 72 -13.82 4.74 -10.98
C ALA A 72 -15.03 5.13 -10.13
N GLU A 73 -15.03 6.33 -9.54
CA GLU A 73 -16.15 6.89 -8.78
C GLU A 73 -17.43 6.98 -9.62
N ALA A 74 -17.34 7.46 -10.88
CA ALA A 74 -18.49 7.52 -11.77
C ALA A 74 -19.04 6.15 -12.20
N ALA A 75 -18.21 5.10 -12.15
CA ALA A 75 -18.61 3.74 -12.51
C ALA A 75 -19.39 3.02 -11.38
N ILE A 76 -19.26 3.49 -10.14
CA ILE A 76 -20.03 2.99 -8.99
C ILE A 76 -21.20 3.95 -8.77
N ALA A 77 -22.42 3.48 -8.99
CA ALA A 77 -23.61 4.26 -8.67
C ALA A 77 -23.63 4.55 -7.16
N PRO A 78 -23.99 5.77 -6.72
CA PRO A 78 -24.31 5.99 -5.32
C PRO A 78 -25.47 5.05 -4.94
N ALA A 79 -25.32 4.37 -3.81
CA ALA A 79 -26.35 3.51 -3.24
C ALA A 79 -27.59 4.30 -2.84
#